data_AF-A0A0D6ZAT6-F1
#
_entry.id   AF-A0A0D6ZAT6-F1
#
_cell.length_a   1.000
_cell.length_b   1.000
_cell.length_c   1.000
_cell.angle_alpha   90.00
_cell.angle_beta   90.00
_cell.angle_gamma   90.00
#
_symmetry.space_group_name_H-M   'P 1'
#
loop_
_entity.id
_entity.type
_entity.pdbx_description
1 polymer ?
#
loop_
_entity_poly.entity_id
_entity_poly.type
_entity_poly.pdbx_seq_one_letter_code
_entity_poly.pdbx_strand_id
1 'polypeptide(L)'
;MIDYMEFDVMLFDDVIATVKLKPSGSDKPYVINYIKGFNKQFSPNPEGYITKDELEKWLKWRVFPETRVNADELLAALGLKSYNRWAIVRKTHGVMADDEIWLRFKGETLKHRDVTLRKSLYYPDEVV
;
A
#
# COMPACT_ATOMS: atom_id res chain seq x y z
N MET A 1 -8.75 -17.38 1.70
CA MET A 1 -9.14 -16.19 2.49
C MET A 1 -7.97 -15.22 2.42
N ILE A 2 -8.21 -13.96 2.05
CA ILE A 2 -7.13 -12.94 1.96
C ILE A 2 -6.75 -12.54 3.39
N ASP A 3 -5.46 -12.53 3.68
CA ASP A 3 -4.93 -12.09 4.96
C ASP A 3 -4.44 -10.64 4.84
N TYR A 4 -5.15 -9.73 5.49
CA TYR A 4 -4.83 -8.30 5.50
C TYR A 4 -3.78 -7.92 6.56
N MET A 5 -3.30 -8.88 7.36
CA MET A 5 -2.28 -8.65 8.39
C MET A 5 -0.85 -8.84 7.87
N GLU A 6 -0.71 -9.35 6.65
CA GLU A 6 0.57 -9.51 5.95
C GLU A 6 0.44 -9.00 4.52
N PHE A 7 1.37 -8.15 4.10
CA PHE A 7 1.40 -7.62 2.74
C PHE A 7 2.82 -7.38 2.26
N ASP A 8 2.97 -7.47 0.95
CA ASP A 8 4.17 -7.06 0.24
C ASP A 8 4.04 -5.60 -0.19
N VAL A 9 5.11 -4.84 -0.04
CA VAL A 9 5.30 -3.54 -0.70
C VAL A 9 5.93 -3.85 -2.06
N MET A 10 5.20 -3.52 -3.10
CA MET A 10 5.54 -3.79 -4.48
C MET A 10 6.10 -2.53 -5.13
N LEU A 11 7.07 -2.67 -6.04
CA LEU A 11 7.43 -1.66 -7.04
C LEU A 11 7.24 -2.30 -8.41
N PHE A 12 6.29 -1.81 -9.19
CA PHE A 12 5.75 -2.58 -10.32
C PHE A 12 5.35 -4.00 -9.86
N ASP A 13 5.95 -5.05 -10.42
CA ASP A 13 5.66 -6.44 -10.06
C ASP A 13 6.74 -7.05 -9.13
N ASP A 14 7.74 -6.26 -8.74
CA ASP A 14 8.83 -6.69 -7.86
C ASP A 14 8.50 -6.43 -6.39
N VAL A 15 8.78 -7.42 -5.53
CA VAL A 15 8.64 -7.27 -4.07
C VAL A 15 9.85 -6.51 -3.52
N ILE A 16 9.62 -5.32 -2.95
CA ILE A 16 10.69 -4.48 -2.38
C ILE A 16 10.75 -4.53 -0.86
N ALA A 17 9.64 -4.87 -0.21
CA ALA A 17 9.60 -5.16 1.22
C ALA A 17 8.42 -6.08 1.55
N THR A 18 8.48 -6.78 2.68
CA THR A 18 7.35 -7.51 3.25
C THR A 18 7.08 -7.00 4.66
N VAL A 19 5.80 -6.80 4.98
CA VAL A 19 5.33 -6.26 6.25
C VAL A 19 4.36 -7.25 6.90
N LYS A 20 4.64 -7.58 8.17
CA LYS A 20 3.76 -8.36 9.04
C LYS A 20 3.27 -7.45 10.16
N LEU A 21 1.98 -7.14 10.18
CA LEU A 21 1.39 -6.22 11.17
C LEU A 21 1.39 -6.79 12.58
N LYS A 22 1.18 -8.11 12.68
CA LYS A 22 1.15 -8.84 13.95
C LYS A 22 1.80 -10.22 13.76
N PRO A 23 3.14 -10.29 13.74
CA PRO A 23 3.83 -11.57 13.66
C PRO A 23 3.55 -12.42 14.92
N SER A 24 3.62 -13.74 14.77
CA SER A 24 3.41 -14.67 15.89
C SER A 24 4.33 -14.35 17.06
N GLY A 25 3.75 -14.00 18.21
CA GLY A 25 4.49 -13.68 19.43
C GLY A 25 4.85 -12.20 19.63
N SER A 26 4.42 -11.28 18.77
CA SER A 26 4.62 -9.83 18.97
C SER A 26 3.44 -8.99 18.46
N ASP A 27 3.14 -7.89 19.16
CA ASP A 27 2.13 -6.89 18.74
C ASP A 27 2.73 -5.73 17.93
N LYS A 28 4.05 -5.77 17.66
CA LYS A 28 4.75 -4.77 16.87
C LYS A 28 4.85 -5.22 15.41
N PRO A 29 4.55 -4.33 14.44
CA PRO A 29 4.78 -4.63 13.04
C PRO A 29 6.26 -4.95 12.77
N TYR A 30 6.50 -5.91 11.89
CA TYR A 30 7.83 -6.34 11.48
C TYR A 30 7.98 -6.15 9.97
N VAL A 31 9.12 -5.59 9.56
CA VAL A 31 9.41 -5.25 8.17
C VAL A 31 10.71 -5.92 7.76
N ILE A 32 10.74 -6.45 6.53
CA ILE A 32 11.95 -6.88 5.84
C ILE A 32 12.00 -6.11 4.52
N ASN A 33 13.02 -5.27 4.32
CA ASN A 33 13.28 -4.56 3.07
C ASN A 33 14.29 -5.35 2.24
N TYR A 34 14.01 -5.52 0.96
CA TYR A 34 14.88 -6.24 0.02
C TYR A 34 15.75 -5.32 -0.84
N ILE A 35 15.50 -4.01 -0.81
CA ILE A 35 16.24 -3.00 -1.56
C ILE A 35 17.11 -2.12 -0.66
N LYS A 36 18.26 -1.67 -1.17
CA LYS A 36 19.19 -0.75 -0.48
C LYS A 36 19.23 0.61 -1.18
N GLY A 37 19.25 1.70 -0.40
CA GLY A 37 19.70 3.02 -0.87
C GLY A 37 18.73 3.81 -1.73
N PHE A 38 17.44 3.88 -1.37
CA PHE A 38 16.45 4.58 -2.19
C PHE A 38 15.43 5.36 -1.35
N ASN A 39 14.94 6.48 -1.88
CA ASN A 39 13.75 7.21 -1.41
C ASN A 39 12.46 6.36 -1.39
N LYS A 40 12.55 5.09 -1.80
CA LYS A 40 11.45 4.12 -1.94
C LYS A 40 11.45 3.04 -0.85
N GLN A 41 12.35 3.08 0.13
CA GLN A 41 12.33 2.12 1.25
C GLN A 41 11.12 2.35 2.16
N PHE A 42 10.51 1.25 2.63
CA PHE A 42 9.37 1.31 3.54
C PHE A 42 9.79 1.67 4.98
N SER A 43 10.96 1.19 5.39
CA SER A 43 11.59 1.48 6.69
C SER A 43 13.07 1.81 6.49
N PRO A 44 13.64 2.73 7.29
CA PRO A 44 15.06 3.09 7.18
C PRO A 44 16.01 1.93 7.48
N ASN A 45 15.58 0.97 8.31
CA ASN A 45 16.37 -0.21 8.63
C ASN A 45 16.06 -1.34 7.64
N PRO A 46 17.07 -2.11 7.18
CA PRO A 46 16.86 -3.23 6.27
C PRO A 46 15.88 -4.28 6.79
N GLU A 47 15.86 -4.54 8.10
CA GLU A 47 14.96 -5.51 8.72
C GLU A 47 14.75 -5.18 10.19
N GLY A 48 13.54 -5.40 10.70
CA GLY A 48 13.25 -5.29 12.12
C GLY A 48 11.83 -4.86 12.45
N TYR A 49 11.60 -4.71 13.75
CA TYR A 49 10.35 -4.16 14.26
C TYR A 49 10.29 -2.65 14.03
N ILE A 50 9.14 -2.18 13.59
CA ILE A 50 8.80 -0.75 13.55
C ILE A 50 7.71 -0.44 14.56
N THR A 51 7.55 0.83 14.88
CA THR A 51 6.45 1.32 15.69
C THR A 51 5.16 1.39 14.88
N LYS A 52 4.01 1.38 15.57
CA LYS A 52 2.71 1.62 14.93
C LYS A 52 2.63 3.02 14.31
N ASP A 53 3.27 4.00 14.92
CA ASP A 53 3.29 5.38 14.43
C ASP A 53 4.08 5.51 13.12
N GLU A 54 5.19 4.80 12.96
CA GLU A 54 5.94 4.77 11.70
C GLU A 54 5.11 4.16 10.57
N LEU A 55 4.43 3.06 10.86
CA LEU A 55 3.49 2.43 9.93
C LEU A 55 2.35 3.37 9.53
N GLU A 56 1.68 3.98 10.51
CA GLU A 56 0.57 4.90 10.28
C GLU A 56 1.01 6.15 9.49
N LYS A 57 2.23 6.66 9.74
CA LYS A 57 2.81 7.75 8.93
C LYS A 57 2.96 7.33 7.47
N TRP A 58 3.47 6.14 7.20
CA TRP A 58 3.63 5.64 5.84
C TRP A 58 2.26 5.49 5.15
N LEU A 59 1.30 4.85 5.83
CA LEU A 59 -0.05 4.64 5.28
C LEU A 59 -0.79 5.97 5.04
N LYS A 60 -0.55 6.98 5.87
CA LYS A 60 -1.11 8.33 5.67
C LYS A 60 -0.69 8.93 4.32
N TRP A 61 0.52 8.65 3.84
CA TRP A 61 0.96 9.12 2.51
C TRP A 61 0.30 8.36 1.35
N ARG A 62 -0.27 7.18 1.61
CA ARG A 62 -0.93 6.32 0.61
C ARG A 62 -2.44 6.48 0.54
N VAL A 63 -2.98 7.47 1.23
CA VAL A 63 -4.40 7.80 1.24
C VAL A 63 -4.60 9.29 1.01
N PHE A 64 -5.74 9.68 0.44
CA PHE A 64 -6.08 11.09 0.31
C PHE A 64 -6.32 11.72 1.69
N PRO A 65 -6.02 13.01 1.91
CA PRO A 65 -6.27 13.68 3.18
C PRO A 65 -7.76 13.69 3.53
N GLU A 66 -8.07 13.53 4.82
CA GLU A 66 -9.45 13.62 5.34
C GLU A 66 -10.07 15.01 5.10
N THR A 67 -9.24 16.06 5.09
CA THR A 67 -9.67 17.45 4.85
C THR A 67 -9.82 17.79 3.36
N ARG A 68 -9.71 16.82 2.46
CA ARG A 68 -9.84 17.06 1.01
C ARG A 68 -11.28 17.46 0.68
N VAL A 69 -11.48 18.50 -0.14
CA VAL A 69 -12.80 19.04 -0.48
C VAL A 69 -13.78 17.98 -1.00
N ASN A 70 -13.29 17.01 -1.79
CA ASN A 70 -14.10 15.92 -2.32
C ASN A 70 -13.88 14.58 -1.61
N ALA A 71 -13.50 14.58 -0.32
CA ALA A 71 -13.23 13.35 0.44
C ALA A 71 -14.46 12.42 0.50
N ASP A 72 -15.67 12.97 0.69
CA ASP A 72 -16.90 12.18 0.79
C ASP A 72 -17.25 11.47 -0.53
N GLU A 73 -17.02 12.13 -1.67
CA GLU A 73 -17.19 11.53 -2.99
C GLU A 73 -16.22 10.38 -3.22
N LEU A 74 -14.96 10.56 -2.83
CA LEU A 74 -13.94 9.52 -2.92
C LEU A 74 -14.27 8.33 -2.02
N LEU A 75 -14.74 8.58 -0.78
CA LEU A 75 -15.19 7.52 0.12
C LEU A 75 -16.38 6.76 -0.46
N ALA A 76 -17.37 7.47 -1.01
CA ALA A 76 -18.53 6.86 -1.66
C ALA A 76 -18.13 6.00 -2.87
N ALA A 77 -17.20 6.47 -3.71
CA ALA A 77 -16.66 5.70 -4.83
C ALA A 77 -15.93 4.41 -4.39
N LEU A 78 -15.31 4.43 -3.20
CA LEU A 78 -14.70 3.25 -2.58
C LEU A 78 -15.71 2.36 -1.82
N GLY A 79 -16.99 2.78 -1.72
CA GLY A 79 -18.03 2.11 -0.95
C GLY A 79 -17.86 2.24 0.57
N LEU A 80 -17.19 3.31 1.04
CA LEU A 80 -16.92 3.58 2.45
C LEU A 80 -17.84 4.69 2.98
N LYS A 81 -18.35 4.52 4.20
CA LYS A 81 -19.24 5.49 4.86
C LYS A 81 -18.53 6.49 5.77
N SER A 82 -17.27 6.21 6.09
CA SER A 82 -16.47 7.00 7.02
C SER A 82 -15.01 6.87 6.66
N TYR A 83 -14.23 7.90 6.97
CA TYR A 83 -12.80 7.90 6.71
C TYR A 83 -12.08 6.86 7.58
N ASN A 84 -11.54 5.82 6.95
CA ASN A 84 -10.73 4.79 7.60
C ASN A 84 -9.54 4.45 6.69
N ARG A 85 -8.32 4.80 7.12
CA ARG A 85 -7.11 4.66 6.31
C ARG A 85 -6.88 3.23 5.86
N TRP A 86 -7.04 2.27 6.76
CA TRP A 86 -6.88 0.85 6.44
C TRP A 86 -7.91 0.37 5.42
N ALA A 87 -9.17 0.79 5.56
CA ALA A 87 -10.21 0.43 4.60
C ALA A 87 -9.92 1.04 3.22
N ILE A 88 -9.45 2.30 3.16
CA ILE A 88 -9.05 2.96 1.92
C ILE A 88 -7.88 2.19 1.28
N VAL A 89 -6.80 1.94 2.02
CA VAL A 89 -5.61 1.21 1.51
C VAL A 89 -5.98 -0.18 1.02
N ARG A 90 -6.88 -0.90 1.68
CA ARG A 90 -7.35 -2.22 1.19
C ARG A 90 -8.14 -2.14 -0.12
N LYS A 91 -8.80 -1.03 -0.39
CA LYS A 91 -9.56 -0.81 -1.63
C LYS A 91 -8.70 -0.29 -2.76
N THR A 92 -7.69 0.52 -2.44
CA THR A 92 -6.84 1.20 -3.43
C THR A 92 -5.48 0.56 -3.60
N HIS A 93 -5.12 -0.43 -2.79
CA HIS A 93 -3.76 -0.96 -2.67
C HIS A 93 -2.69 0.10 -2.36
N GLY A 94 -3.10 1.28 -1.86
CA GLY A 94 -2.19 2.40 -1.60
C GLY A 94 -1.50 2.96 -2.85
N VAL A 95 -2.06 2.73 -4.05
CA VAL A 95 -1.50 3.25 -5.30
C VAL A 95 -1.51 4.78 -5.30
N MET A 96 -0.45 5.36 -5.88
CA MET A 96 -0.31 6.80 -6.03
C MET A 96 -0.16 7.16 -7.52
N ALA A 97 -0.48 8.40 -7.87
CA ALA A 97 -0.25 8.89 -9.23
C ALA A 97 1.23 9.23 -9.50
N ASP A 98 2.04 9.43 -8.46
CA ASP A 98 3.41 9.94 -8.60
C ASP A 98 4.49 8.86 -8.50
N ASP A 99 4.14 7.63 -8.08
CA ASP A 99 5.06 6.50 -8.02
C ASP A 99 4.36 5.18 -8.40
N GLU A 100 5.16 4.13 -8.57
CA GLU A 100 4.70 2.78 -8.93
C GLU A 100 4.71 1.83 -7.74
N ILE A 101 4.64 2.39 -6.53
CA ILE A 101 4.60 1.60 -5.29
C ILE A 101 3.15 1.30 -4.92
N TRP A 102 2.90 0.05 -4.56
CA TRP A 102 1.58 -0.40 -4.10
C TRP A 102 1.72 -1.56 -3.13
N LEU A 103 0.60 -1.94 -2.49
CA LEU A 103 0.56 -3.03 -1.51
C LEU A 103 -0.19 -4.23 -2.08
N ARG A 104 0.45 -5.40 -2.02
CA ARG A 104 -0.21 -6.68 -2.35
C ARG A 104 -0.45 -7.46 -1.06
N PHE A 105 -1.71 -7.72 -0.74
CA PHE A 105 -2.07 -8.48 0.46
C PHE A 105 -1.84 -9.97 0.25
N LYS A 106 -1.54 -10.67 1.34
CA LYS A 106 -1.25 -12.10 1.28
C LYS A 106 -2.45 -12.89 0.76
N GLY A 107 -2.19 -13.71 -0.26
CA GLY A 107 -3.19 -14.50 -0.96
C GLY A 107 -3.71 -13.85 -2.25
N GLU A 108 -3.30 -12.62 -2.56
CA GLU A 108 -3.59 -11.98 -3.84
C GLU A 108 -2.55 -12.35 -4.91
N THR A 109 -3.00 -12.37 -6.17
CA THR A 109 -2.16 -12.60 -7.35
C THR A 109 -2.15 -11.41 -8.31
N LEU A 110 -2.58 -10.24 -7.81
CA LEU A 110 -2.63 -9.00 -8.59
C LEU A 110 -1.22 -8.59 -9.04
N LYS A 111 -1.18 -7.83 -10.13
CA LYS A 111 0.00 -7.19 -10.70
C LYS A 111 -0.21 -5.68 -10.80
N HIS A 112 0.85 -4.93 -11.07
CA HIS A 112 0.79 -3.48 -11.22
C HIS A 112 -0.26 -3.02 -12.25
N ARG A 113 -0.38 -3.74 -13.37
CA ARG A 113 -1.42 -3.52 -14.41
C ARG A 113 -2.86 -3.53 -13.88
N ASP A 114 -3.12 -4.25 -12.81
CA ASP A 114 -4.47 -4.43 -12.27
C ASP A 114 -4.86 -3.25 -11.37
N VAL A 115 -3.88 -2.60 -10.75
CA VAL A 115 -4.09 -1.58 -9.71
C VAL A 115 -3.65 -0.17 -10.09
N THR A 116 -2.85 0.00 -11.13
CA THR A 116 -2.29 1.30 -11.52
C THR A 116 -3.38 2.30 -11.96
N LEU A 117 -3.24 3.55 -11.53
CA LEU A 117 -4.13 4.65 -11.94
C LEU A 117 -3.86 5.11 -13.38
N ARG A 118 -2.66 4.86 -13.91
CA ARG A 118 -2.19 5.37 -15.20
C ARG A 118 -2.03 4.24 -16.23
N LYS A 119 -3.09 3.45 -16.44
CA LYS A 119 -3.05 2.32 -17.38
C LYS A 119 -2.60 2.73 -18.79
N SER A 120 -3.10 3.85 -19.30
CA SER A 120 -2.71 4.36 -20.63
C SER A 120 -1.24 4.75 -20.75
N LEU A 121 -0.57 5.06 -19.64
CA LEU A 121 0.86 5.39 -19.64
C LEU A 121 1.74 4.13 -19.68
N TYR A 122 1.42 3.12 -18.87
CA TYR A 122 2.27 1.94 -18.72
C TYR A 122 1.86 0.75 -19.60
N TYR A 123 0.58 0.68 -19.97
CA TYR A 123 -0.03 -0.41 -20.74
C TYR A 123 -0.95 0.17 -21.83
N PRO A 124 -0.41 1.01 -22.75
CA PRO A 124 -1.22 1.70 -23.75
C PRO A 124 -2.01 0.75 -24.66
N ASP A 125 -1.45 -0.42 -24.97
CA ASP A 125 -2.08 -1.41 -25.85
C ASP A 125 -3.30 -2.12 -25.24
N GLU A 126 -3.51 -1.98 -23.92
CA GLU A 126 -4.67 -2.57 -23.22
C GLU A 126 -5.83 -1.59 -23.05
N VAL A 127 -5.62 -0.31 -23.38
CA VAL A 127 -6.66 0.73 -23.30
C VAL A 127 -7.31 0.84 -24.69
N VAL A 128 -8.19 -0.10 -24.98
CA VAL A 128 -9.05 -0.11 -26.19
C VAL A 128 -10.46 0.33 -25.83
#